data_AF-A0A1A8ICV0-F1
#
_entry.id   AF-A0A1A8ICV0-F1
#
_cell.length_a   1.000
_cell.length_b   1.000
_cell.length_c   1.000
_cell.angle_alpha   90.00
_cell.angle_beta   90.00
_cell.angle_gamma   90.00
#
_symmetry.space_group_name_H-M   'P 1'
#
loop_
_entity.id
_entity.type
_entity.pdbx_description
1 polymer ?
#
loop_
_entity_poly.entity_id
_entity_poly.type
_entity_poly.pdbx_seq_one_letter_code
_entity_poly.pdbx_strand_id
1 'polypeptide(L)'
;MPKLSEKKLCADSECSHPILIARALQDFYPGDCRFIPIRQGQLVYVYAMLKGRGNLFWAGSVQDSYYGEQEARIGHFPSSVVEETHALTPASTEVKTTKWDFYCN
;
A
#
# COMPACT_ATOMS: atom_id res chain seq x y z
N MET A 1 1.81 18.01 7.93
CA MET A 1 2.68 17.30 6.97
C MET A 1 2.05 17.36 5.58
N PRO A 2 2.83 17.55 4.51
CA PRO A 2 2.31 17.56 3.14
C PRO A 2 1.83 16.17 2.71
N LYS A 3 0.85 16.12 1.80
CA LYS A 3 0.39 14.88 1.15
C LYS A 3 1.55 14.27 0.34
N LEU A 4 1.62 12.93 0.29
CA LEU A 4 2.60 12.24 -0.57
C LEU A 4 2.22 12.33 -2.05
N SER A 5 0.93 12.37 -2.35
CA SER A 5 0.39 12.56 -3.69
C SER A 5 -0.99 13.22 -3.62
N GLU A 6 -1.46 13.78 -4.74
CA GLU A 6 -2.85 14.25 -4.90
C GLU A 6 -3.77 13.19 -5.51
N LYS A 7 -3.20 12.12 -6.08
CA LYS A 7 -3.93 11.10 -6.86
C LYS A 7 -3.38 9.70 -6.60
N LYS A 8 -4.26 8.72 -6.67
CA LYS A 8 -3.95 7.29 -6.55
C LYS A 8 -4.74 6.48 -7.59
N LEU A 9 -4.17 5.38 -8.05
CA LEU A 9 -4.87 4.35 -8.81
C LEU A 9 -5.34 3.25 -7.86
N CYS A 10 -6.59 2.86 -7.98
CA CYS A 10 -7.25 1.83 -7.19
C CYS A 10 -7.99 0.85 -8.09
N ALA A 11 -8.38 -0.30 -7.51
CA ALA A 11 -9.26 -1.28 -8.16
C ALA A 11 -10.68 -0.73 -8.35
N ASP A 12 -11.17 0.03 -7.36
CA ASP A 12 -12.50 0.64 -7.31
C ASP A 12 -12.45 2.06 -6.72
N SER A 13 -13.57 2.77 -6.73
CA SER A 13 -13.67 4.17 -6.28
C SER A 13 -13.39 4.37 -4.79
N GLU A 14 -13.60 3.33 -3.97
CA GLU A 14 -13.38 3.36 -2.53
C GLU A 14 -12.00 2.79 -2.14
N CYS A 15 -11.27 2.21 -3.11
CA CYS A 15 -10.02 1.49 -2.89
C CYS A 15 -10.19 0.34 -1.88
N SER A 16 -11.35 -0.29 -1.89
CA SER A 16 -11.73 -1.37 -0.97
C SER A 16 -11.23 -2.74 -1.43
N HIS A 17 -11.01 -2.91 -2.74
CA HIS A 17 -10.50 -4.16 -3.32
C HIS A 17 -8.99 -4.09 -3.57
N PRO A 18 -8.26 -5.18 -3.29
CA PRO A 18 -6.85 -5.25 -3.60
C PRO A 18 -6.63 -5.34 -5.12
N ILE A 19 -5.63 -4.62 -5.61
CA ILE A 19 -5.16 -4.64 -6.99
C ILE A 19 -4.37 -5.92 -7.26
N LEU A 20 -3.44 -6.25 -6.36
CA LEU A 20 -2.52 -7.38 -6.52
C LEU A 20 -1.97 -7.83 -5.16
N ILE A 21 -1.40 -9.03 -5.16
CA ILE A 21 -0.51 -9.54 -4.11
C ILE A 21 0.93 -9.32 -4.59
N ALA A 22 1.76 -8.80 -3.70
CA ALA A 22 3.18 -8.62 -3.90
C ALA A 22 3.98 -9.38 -2.83
N ARG A 23 5.20 -9.78 -3.14
CA ARG A 23 6.13 -10.38 -2.18
C ARG A 23 7.27 -9.42 -1.88
N ALA A 24 7.59 -9.23 -0.61
CA ALA A 24 8.70 -8.41 -0.19
C ALA A 24 10.05 -9.01 -0.59
N LEU A 25 10.87 -8.22 -1.29
CA LEU A 25 12.22 -8.57 -1.71
C LEU A 25 13.28 -8.26 -0.64
N GLN A 26 13.01 -7.26 0.20
CA GLN A 26 13.91 -6.78 1.23
C GLN A 26 13.13 -6.20 2.41
N ASP A 27 13.81 -6.01 3.54
CA ASP A 27 13.24 -5.31 4.68
C ASP A 27 13.05 -3.82 4.37
N PHE A 28 11.99 -3.23 4.90
CA PHE A 28 11.71 -1.81 4.89
C PHE A 28 11.27 -1.36 6.28
N TYR A 29 12.09 -0.48 6.87
CA TYR A 29 11.84 0.10 8.18
C TYR A 29 11.32 1.53 8.02
N PRO A 30 10.06 1.80 8.40
CA PRO A 30 9.43 3.08 8.17
C PRO A 30 10.01 4.15 9.12
N GLY A 31 10.37 5.31 8.56
CA GLY A 31 10.79 6.48 9.34
C GLY A 31 9.62 7.35 9.83
N ASP A 32 8.41 7.11 9.33
CA ASP A 32 7.19 7.78 9.78
C ASP A 32 5.99 6.82 9.80
N CYS A 33 4.94 7.23 10.52
CA CYS A 33 3.73 6.45 10.75
C CYS A 33 2.83 6.24 9.52
N ARG A 34 3.06 6.94 8.41
CA ARG A 34 2.29 6.73 7.18
C ARG A 34 2.73 5.46 6.47
N PHE A 35 3.95 5.02 6.75
CA PHE A 35 4.54 3.82 6.18
C PHE A 35 4.35 2.61 7.09
N ILE A 36 4.25 1.42 6.48
CA ILE A 36 4.20 0.15 7.20
C ILE A 36 5.55 -0.57 7.16
N PRO A 37 5.95 -1.26 8.24
CA PRO A 37 7.11 -2.13 8.21
C PRO A 37 6.84 -3.32 7.32
N ILE A 38 7.83 -3.68 6.50
CA ILE A 38 7.80 -4.88 5.66
C ILE A 38 9.09 -5.66 5.93
N ARG A 39 8.96 -6.98 6.07
CA ARG A 39 10.08 -7.90 6.15
C ARG A 39 10.17 -8.73 4.87
N GLN A 40 11.40 -9.06 4.48
CA GLN A 40 11.68 -9.90 3.33
C GLN A 40 10.87 -11.21 3.38
N GLY A 41 10.26 -11.56 2.26
CA GLY A 41 9.42 -12.75 2.10
C GLY A 41 7.95 -12.58 2.52
N GLN A 42 7.58 -11.49 3.20
CA GLN A 42 6.18 -11.25 3.53
C GLN A 42 5.33 -10.97 2.28
N LEU A 43 4.08 -11.40 2.33
CA LEU A 43 3.08 -11.07 1.31
C LEU A 43 2.39 -9.74 1.68
N VAL A 44 2.19 -8.91 0.67
CA VAL A 44 1.57 -7.59 0.80
C VAL A 44 0.40 -7.51 -0.17
N TYR A 45 -0.79 -7.21 0.36
CA TYR A 45 -1.96 -6.89 -0.45
C TYR A 45 -1.92 -5.42 -0.80
N VAL A 46 -1.85 -5.10 -2.09
CA VAL A 46 -1.72 -3.73 -2.60
C VAL A 46 -3.10 -3.21 -2.97
N TYR A 47 -3.54 -2.10 -2.38
CA TYR A 47 -4.87 -1.52 -2.59
C TYR A 47 -4.82 -0.23 -3.42
N ALA A 48 -3.71 0.50 -3.37
CA ALA A 48 -3.57 1.72 -4.15
C ALA A 48 -2.12 1.96 -4.60
N MET A 49 -1.96 2.54 -5.77
CA MET A 49 -0.67 2.98 -6.31
C MET A 49 -0.70 4.51 -6.44
N LEU A 50 0.16 5.23 -5.71
CA LEU A 50 0.17 6.69 -5.79
C LEU A 50 0.65 7.16 -7.17
N LYS A 51 0.26 8.37 -7.57
CA LYS A 51 0.64 8.98 -8.86
C LYS A 51 1.44 10.27 -8.66
N GLY A 52 1.97 10.82 -9.75
CA GLY A 52 2.70 12.10 -9.72
C GLY A 52 3.91 12.05 -8.81
N ARG A 53 4.05 13.02 -7.89
CA ARG A 53 5.19 13.13 -6.97
C ARG A 53 5.36 11.94 -6.02
N GLY A 54 4.29 11.19 -5.78
CA GLY A 54 4.30 10.02 -4.88
C GLY A 54 4.41 8.69 -5.61
N ASN A 55 4.66 8.66 -6.93
CA ASN A 55 4.60 7.44 -7.75
C ASN A 55 5.54 6.30 -7.35
N LEU A 56 6.53 6.58 -6.48
CA LEU A 56 7.42 5.59 -5.90
C LEU A 56 6.76 4.77 -4.79
N PHE A 57 5.59 5.19 -4.29
CA PHE A 57 4.93 4.59 -3.14
C PHE A 57 3.59 3.95 -3.50
N TRP A 58 3.35 2.77 -2.95
CA TRP A 58 2.06 2.09 -2.98
C TRP A 58 1.50 2.01 -1.55
N ALA A 59 0.20 1.78 -1.44
CA ALA A 59 -0.49 1.56 -0.18
C ALA A 59 -1.02 0.12 -0.13
N GLY A 60 -0.79 -0.54 0.99
CA GLY A 60 -1.21 -1.92 1.18
C GLY A 60 -1.20 -2.35 2.63
N SER A 61 -1.45 -3.64 2.86
CA SER A 61 -1.30 -4.28 4.16
C SER A 61 -0.45 -5.54 4.03
N VAL A 62 0.40 -5.77 5.02
CA VAL A 62 1.13 -7.03 5.17
C VAL A 62 0.15 -8.11 5.62
N GLN A 63 0.26 -9.30 5.04
CA GLN A 63 -0.41 -10.48 5.53
C GLN A 63 0.33 -10.97 6.79
N ASP A 64 -0.26 -10.74 7.96
CA ASP A 64 0.28 -11.28 9.21
C ASP A 64 -0.11 -12.76 9.38
N SER A 65 0.69 -13.52 10.12
CA SER A 65 0.56 -14.96 10.26
C SER A 65 -0.66 -15.38 11.10
N TYR A 66 -1.56 -16.12 10.46
CA TYR A 66 -2.43 -17.23 10.93
C TYR A 66 -3.40 -17.05 12.11
N TYR A 67 -3.28 -16.04 12.96
CA TYR A 67 -4.31 -15.69 13.95
C TYR A 67 -4.54 -14.19 13.89
N GLY A 68 -5.69 -13.78 13.34
CA GLY A 68 -6.09 -12.40 13.05
C GLY A 68 -6.28 -11.50 14.28
N GLU A 69 -5.28 -11.44 15.16
CA GLU A 69 -5.30 -10.64 16.39
C GLU A 69 -4.91 -9.18 16.13
N GLN A 70 -4.38 -8.85 14.95
CA GLN A 70 -4.02 -7.49 14.59
C GLN A 70 -4.81 -7.03 13.37
N GLU A 71 -5.53 -5.91 13.53
CA GLU A 71 -6.17 -5.22 12.41
C GLU A 71 -5.13 -4.94 11.34
N ALA A 72 -5.43 -5.36 10.12
CA ALA A 72 -4.61 -5.14 8.93
C ALA A 72 -4.44 -3.63 8.71
N ARG A 73 -3.35 -3.06 9.23
CA ARG A 73 -3.05 -1.65 9.07
C ARG A 73 -2.64 -1.39 7.64
N ILE A 74 -3.41 -0.54 6.96
CA ILE A 74 -3.01 0.00 5.66
C ILE A 74 -1.97 1.09 5.88
N GLY A 75 -0.88 1.01 5.14
CA GLY A 75 0.03 2.14 5.00
C GLY A 75 0.89 2.03 3.75
N HIS A 76 1.74 3.02 3.58
CA HIS A 76 2.55 3.18 2.38
C HIS A 76 3.85 2.38 2.46
N PHE A 77 4.42 2.06 1.32
CA PHE A 77 5.77 1.51 1.19
C PHE A 77 6.31 1.77 -0.22
N PRO A 78 7.64 1.80 -0.42
CA PRO A 78 8.20 1.98 -1.75
C PRO A 78 7.91 0.77 -2.62
N SER A 79 7.41 0.96 -3.83
CA SER A 79 7.10 -0.16 -4.73
C SER A 79 8.33 -1.01 -5.08
N SER A 80 9.53 -0.42 -5.00
CA SER A 80 10.79 -1.12 -5.28
C SER A 80 11.18 -2.19 -4.26
N VAL A 81 10.55 -2.24 -3.08
CA VAL A 81 10.87 -3.24 -2.04
C VAL A 81 10.05 -4.53 -2.19
N VAL A 82 9.15 -4.57 -3.17
CA VAL A 82 8.30 -5.73 -3.43
C VAL A 82 8.38 -6.13 -4.91
N GLU A 83 8.07 -7.38 -5.21
CA GLU A 83 7.78 -7.87 -6.56
C GLU A 83 6.29 -8.22 -6.66
N GLU A 84 5.65 -7.88 -7.78
CA GLU A 84 4.27 -8.28 -8.04
C GLU A 84 4.22 -9.79 -8.29
N THR A 85 3.34 -10.51 -7.57
CA THR A 85 3.23 -11.97 -7.69
C THR A 85 1.92 -12.42 -8.30
N HIS A 86 0.79 -11.79 -7.91
CA HIS A 86 -0.52 -12.19 -8.40
C HIS A 86 -1.43 -10.97 -8.61
N ALA A 87 -1.84 -10.73 -9.84
CA ALA A 87 -2.82 -9.70 -10.15
C ALA A 87 -4.23 -10.18 -9.73
N LEU A 88 -4.97 -9.31 -9.03
CA LEU A 88 -6.33 -9.59 -8.55
C LEU A 88 -7.36 -8.77 -9.32
N THR A 89 -7.25 -7.45 -9.28
CA THR A 89 -8.16 -6.52 -9.95
C THR A 89 -7.35 -5.41 -10.61
N PRO A 90 -7.65 -5.02 -11.85
CA PRO A 90 -6.88 -3.98 -12.54
C PRO A 90 -6.97 -2.63 -11.80
N ALA A 91 -5.83 -1.95 -11.67
CA ALA A 91 -5.74 -0.60 -11.12
C ALA A 91 -6.19 0.47 -12.13
N SER A 92 -7.47 0.45 -12.52
CA SER A 92 -8.02 1.31 -13.59
C SER A 92 -8.69 2.58 -13.08
N THR A 93 -8.99 2.67 -11.79
CA THR A 93 -9.76 3.79 -11.23
C THR A 93 -8.84 4.83 -10.62
N GLU A 94 -8.73 6.01 -11.24
CA GLU A 94 -8.01 7.15 -10.67
C GLU A 94 -8.89 7.90 -9.66
N VAL A 95 -8.40 8.03 -8.43
CA VAL A 95 -9.11 8.67 -7.31
C VAL A 95 -8.24 9.80 -6.73
N LYS A 96 -8.87 10.90 -6.31
CA LYS A 96 -8.19 11.97 -5.57
C LYS A 96 -7.86 11.49 -4.15
N THR A 97 -6.64 11.73 -3.69
CA THR A 97 -6.27 11.45 -2.30
C THR A 97 -6.88 12.47 -1.35
N THR A 98 -7.38 11.97 -0.23
CA THR A 98 -7.98 12.70 0.87
C THR A 98 -6.97 12.92 1.99
N LYS A 99 -7.40 13.58 3.08
CA LYS A 99 -6.57 13.72 4.29
C LYS A 99 -6.35 12.37 4.99
N TRP A 100 -7.32 11.46 4.92
CA TRP A 100 -7.28 10.16 5.59
C TRP A 100 -6.23 9.22 5.00
N ASP A 101 -5.91 9.35 3.71
CA ASP A 101 -4.89 8.55 3.03
C ASP A 101 -3.47 8.72 3.62
N PHE A 102 -3.23 9.80 4.38
CA PHE A 102 -1.93 10.12 4.98
C PHE A 102 -2.03 10.41 6.48
N TYR A 103 -3.17 10.09 7.10
CA TYR A 103 -3.39 10.32 8.52
C TYR A 103 -2.78 9.18 9.34
N CYS A 104 -2.16 9.53 10.46
CA CYS A 104 -1.71 8.58 11.47
C CYS A 104 -2.53 8.77 12.73
N ASN A 105 -3.00 7.67 13.32
CA ASN A 105 -3.59 7.65 14.65
C ASN A 105 -2.56 7.13 15.66
#